data_AF-A0A1G1FBF8-F1
#
_entry.id   AF-A0A1G1FBF8-F1
#
_cell.length_a   1.000
_cell.length_b   1.000
_cell.length_c   1.000
_cell.angle_alpha   90.00
_cell.angle_beta   90.00
_cell.angle_gamma   90.00
#
_symmetry.space_group_name_H-M   'P 1'
#
loop_
_entity.id
_entity.type
_entity.pdbx_description
1 polymer ?
#
loop_
_entity_poly.entity_id
_entity_poly.type
_entity_poly.pdbx_seq_one_letter_code
_entity_poly.pdbx_strand_id
1 'polypeptide(L)'
;MLILLTPRLQSLKNRLTRLQRGDTLKTTALLLLGAGFWAFMYSISFRVLSYFRTIEGLGDLLALRLLSMILLTFFSILVFSNIVTSLSTYYISGELDILHSAPVPVENIYRAKFFETAIDSSWMVLIYGLPVFIAYGTVFRASWHYYAGLLLSLVPFLIIPAVIGIIVTMLLVNAFPARRAKDILVLLGLLSFVVLYVLFRMLKPEKLVDPDTFPTLVQYLTAMRAPVSPLLPSSWTADALGPLLKGRANDAVFFLLMLWSTALAGLVAGEWISKKIYVQGWSRSQEGRKAPISRSKLAERFFAIASSPFPGKMRAVVLKDMKLFFRDTSQWSQLFLLMALMIVYLYSFKLLPLERAAMPTFFLQNLISFLNLGMVGFVVSAVAVRFVFPAVSLEGEAFWILRSSPLPLREFLWAKFWSSLLPLLVLAEILIVISNLLLKVTPFMMYLSAGTVFLMTFGITSLGVGLGAVFPRFRHENAAQIPTGFGGIVYMLLTMLFIGSIITLEAWPVYRIFTAQTMGRTIPASGWAWITLSFVLVLVLNLLALLLPLRMGLRRLEEREI
;
A
#
# COMPACT_ATOMS: atom_id res chain seq x y z
N MET A 1 26.16 -10.21 -16.34
CA MET A 1 24.81 -9.68 -16.07
C MET A 1 23.68 -10.53 -16.65
N LEU A 2 23.54 -10.71 -17.97
CA LEU A 2 22.41 -11.42 -18.59
C LEU A 2 22.19 -12.85 -18.05
N ILE A 3 23.29 -13.58 -17.81
CA ILE A 3 23.27 -14.94 -17.24
C ILE A 3 22.66 -14.98 -15.82
N LEU A 4 22.80 -13.91 -15.03
CA LEU A 4 22.22 -13.86 -13.68
C LEU A 4 20.70 -13.63 -13.72
N LEU A 5 20.17 -13.08 -14.81
CA LEU A 5 18.74 -12.82 -14.98
C LEU A 5 18.01 -13.99 -15.66
N THR A 6 18.73 -14.95 -16.25
CA THR A 6 18.11 -16.09 -16.96
C THR A 6 17.23 -16.97 -16.07
N PRO A 7 17.52 -17.26 -14.79
CA PRO A 7 16.65 -18.12 -13.98
C PRO A 7 15.26 -17.51 -13.77
N ARG A 8 15.19 -16.18 -13.57
CA ARG A 8 13.91 -15.46 -13.45
C ARG A 8 13.15 -15.41 -14.77
N LEU A 9 13.83 -15.16 -15.89
CA LEU A 9 13.21 -15.19 -17.22
C LEU A 9 12.67 -16.60 -17.55
N GLN A 10 13.42 -17.64 -17.19
CA GLN A 10 12.98 -19.02 -17.34
C GLN A 10 11.83 -19.37 -16.40
N SER A 11 11.85 -18.88 -15.15
CA SER A 11 10.73 -19.02 -14.20
C SER A 11 9.45 -18.37 -14.75
N LEU A 12 9.53 -17.14 -15.25
CA LEU A 12 8.42 -16.46 -15.93
C LEU A 12 7.93 -17.24 -17.15
N LYS A 13 8.84 -17.67 -18.02
CA LYS A 13 8.51 -18.47 -19.21
C LYS A 13 7.82 -19.79 -18.81
N ASN A 14 8.37 -20.51 -17.85
CA ASN A 14 7.82 -21.78 -17.36
C ASN A 14 6.44 -21.59 -16.72
N ARG A 15 6.21 -20.47 -16.04
CA ARG A 15 4.91 -20.13 -15.45
C ARG A 15 3.86 -19.83 -16.51
N LEU A 16 4.26 -19.23 -17.63
CA LEU A 16 3.39 -18.97 -18.77
C LEU A 16 3.13 -20.22 -19.62
N THR A 17 4.10 -21.11 -19.76
CA THR A 17 3.96 -22.32 -20.60
C THR A 17 3.31 -23.51 -19.87
N ARG A 18 3.42 -23.60 -18.54
CA ARG A 18 2.85 -24.70 -17.73
C ARG A 18 1.58 -24.29 -16.99
N LEU A 19 0.64 -23.62 -17.67
CA LEU A 19 -0.67 -23.27 -17.10
C LEU A 19 -1.52 -24.53 -16.93
N GLN A 20 -1.81 -24.91 -15.67
CA GLN A 20 -2.72 -26.03 -15.38
C GLN A 20 -4.18 -25.66 -15.68
N ARG A 21 -5.06 -26.67 -15.88
CA ARG A 21 -6.52 -26.48 -16.00
C ARG A 21 -7.06 -25.88 -14.69
N GLY A 22 -7.22 -24.56 -14.67
CA GLY A 22 -7.55 -23.77 -13.48
C GLY A 22 -6.76 -22.46 -13.40
N ASP A 23 -5.52 -22.45 -13.89
CA ASP A 23 -4.70 -21.22 -13.93
C ASP A 23 -5.11 -20.29 -15.08
N THR A 24 -5.72 -20.82 -16.14
CA THR A 24 -6.31 -20.02 -17.22
C THR A 24 -7.46 -19.14 -16.72
N LEU A 25 -8.36 -19.69 -15.90
CA LEU A 25 -9.47 -18.93 -15.30
C LEU A 25 -8.96 -17.88 -14.30
N LYS A 26 -7.91 -18.21 -13.53
CA LYS A 26 -7.24 -17.24 -12.65
C LYS A 26 -6.58 -16.12 -13.45
N THR A 27 -5.87 -16.46 -14.52
CA THR A 27 -5.15 -15.48 -15.36
C THR A 27 -6.12 -14.57 -16.10
N THR A 28 -7.20 -15.11 -16.65
CA THR A 28 -8.26 -14.32 -17.30
C THR A 28 -8.99 -13.41 -16.31
N ALA A 29 -9.33 -13.90 -15.11
CA ALA A 29 -9.91 -13.05 -14.07
C ALA A 29 -8.97 -11.91 -13.65
N LEU A 30 -7.66 -12.19 -13.51
CA LEU A 30 -6.65 -11.18 -13.21
C LEU A 30 -6.50 -10.14 -14.33
N LEU A 31 -6.52 -10.58 -15.59
CA LEU A 31 -6.46 -9.68 -16.74
C LEU A 31 -7.70 -8.80 -16.85
N LEU A 32 -8.90 -9.36 -16.64
CA LEU A 32 -10.16 -8.61 -16.64
C LEU A 32 -10.20 -7.58 -15.51
N LEU A 33 -9.79 -7.96 -14.31
CA LEU A 33 -9.70 -7.05 -13.18
C LEU A 33 -8.67 -5.95 -13.43
N GLY A 34 -7.48 -6.32 -13.92
CA GLY A 34 -6.44 -5.38 -14.31
C GLY A 34 -6.93 -4.38 -15.36
N ALA A 35 -7.60 -4.86 -16.42
CA ALA A 35 -8.19 -4.02 -17.46
C ALA A 35 -9.32 -3.13 -16.94
N GLY A 36 -10.20 -3.66 -16.09
CA GLY A 36 -11.27 -2.89 -15.45
C GLY A 36 -10.73 -1.78 -14.55
N PHE A 37 -9.70 -2.09 -13.76
CA PHE A 37 -8.98 -1.10 -12.95
C PHE A 37 -8.30 -0.04 -13.83
N TRP A 38 -7.66 -0.45 -14.93
CA TRP A 38 -7.03 0.46 -15.89
C TRP A 38 -8.05 1.41 -16.53
N ALA A 39 -9.20 0.88 -16.96
CA ALA A 39 -10.29 1.64 -17.54
C ALA A 39 -10.92 2.62 -16.51
N PHE A 40 -11.07 2.18 -15.26
CA PHE A 40 -11.54 3.02 -14.16
C PHE A 40 -10.61 4.20 -13.91
N MET A 41 -9.30 3.95 -13.77
CA MET A 41 -8.30 5.00 -13.58
C MET A 41 -8.28 5.98 -14.75
N TYR A 42 -8.28 5.46 -15.99
CA TYR A 42 -8.36 6.29 -17.20
C TYR A 42 -9.63 7.16 -17.20
N SER A 43 -10.80 6.59 -16.88
CA SER A 43 -12.09 7.28 -16.90
C SER A 43 -12.17 8.40 -15.87
N ILE A 44 -11.66 8.17 -14.65
CA ILE A 44 -11.59 9.20 -13.61
C ILE A 44 -10.64 10.32 -14.04
N SER A 45 -9.42 9.98 -14.48
CA SER A 45 -8.46 10.99 -14.92
C SER A 45 -8.99 11.79 -16.10
N PHE A 46 -9.60 11.13 -17.09
CA PHE A 46 -10.23 11.78 -18.23
C PHE A 46 -11.33 12.74 -17.77
N ARG A 47 -12.23 12.30 -16.88
CA ARG A 47 -13.32 13.14 -16.36
C ARG A 47 -12.79 14.36 -15.60
N VAL A 48 -11.84 14.17 -14.68
CA VAL A 48 -11.24 15.28 -13.91
C VAL A 48 -10.54 16.29 -14.83
N LEU A 49 -9.74 15.80 -15.79
CA LEU A 49 -9.03 16.69 -16.73
C LEU A 49 -9.97 17.39 -17.70
N SER A 50 -11.03 16.71 -18.16
CA SER A 50 -12.05 17.32 -19.01
C SER A 50 -12.82 18.42 -18.27
N TYR A 51 -13.10 18.22 -16.98
CA TYR A 51 -13.71 19.23 -16.12
C TYR A 51 -12.78 20.43 -15.91
N PHE A 52 -11.48 20.23 -15.72
CA PHE A 52 -10.55 21.36 -15.65
C PHE A 52 -10.55 22.19 -16.93
N ARG A 53 -10.72 21.57 -18.10
CA ARG A 53 -10.81 22.30 -19.37
C ARG A 53 -12.06 23.15 -19.54
N THR A 54 -13.14 22.92 -18.77
CA THR A 54 -14.31 23.81 -18.81
C THR A 54 -14.07 25.11 -18.05
N ILE A 55 -12.97 25.22 -17.28
CA ILE A 55 -12.60 26.41 -16.54
C ILE A 55 -11.68 27.28 -17.42
N GLU A 56 -12.25 28.33 -18.02
CA GLU A 56 -11.54 29.24 -18.92
C GLU A 56 -10.32 29.89 -18.24
N GLY A 57 -9.18 29.92 -18.94
CA GLY A 57 -7.93 30.58 -18.51
C GLY A 57 -7.13 29.86 -17.41
N LEU A 58 -7.77 29.09 -16.51
CA LEU A 58 -7.13 28.42 -15.37
C LEU A 58 -6.95 26.90 -15.59
N GLY A 59 -7.78 26.28 -16.42
CA GLY A 59 -7.85 24.83 -16.60
C GLY A 59 -6.54 24.15 -16.99
N ASP A 60 -5.86 24.66 -18.01
CA ASP A 60 -4.60 24.10 -18.50
C ASP A 60 -3.47 24.21 -17.47
N LEU A 61 -3.49 25.28 -16.67
CA LEU A 61 -2.49 25.55 -15.65
C LEU A 61 -2.68 24.63 -14.44
N LEU A 62 -3.94 24.41 -14.03
CA LEU A 62 -4.32 23.42 -13.04
C LEU A 62 -3.96 22.01 -13.47
N ALA A 63 -4.21 21.65 -14.73
CA ALA A 63 -3.89 20.32 -15.26
C ALA A 63 -2.37 20.04 -15.27
N LEU A 64 -1.55 21.00 -15.71
CA LEU A 64 -0.08 20.88 -15.66
C LEU A 64 0.45 20.88 -14.23
N ARG A 65 -0.16 21.65 -13.33
CA ARG A 65 0.15 21.61 -11.91
C ARG A 65 -0.15 20.23 -11.32
N LEU A 66 -1.31 19.67 -11.62
CA LEU A 66 -1.68 18.31 -11.20
C LEU A 66 -0.68 17.28 -11.73
N LEU A 67 -0.23 17.40 -12.99
CA LEU A 67 0.79 16.52 -13.58
C LEU A 67 2.09 16.58 -12.76
N SER A 68 2.55 17.78 -12.41
CA SER A 68 3.75 17.97 -11.60
C SER A 68 3.62 17.36 -10.19
N MET A 69 2.43 17.45 -9.58
CA MET A 69 2.14 16.87 -8.27
C MET A 69 2.11 15.34 -8.31
N ILE A 70 1.51 14.77 -9.37
CA ILE A 70 1.50 13.31 -9.61
C ILE A 70 2.93 12.80 -9.78
N LEU A 71 3.73 13.45 -10.63
CA LEU A 71 5.13 13.06 -10.87
C LEU A 71 5.99 13.21 -9.61
N LEU A 72 5.80 14.27 -8.81
CA LEU A 72 6.49 14.41 -7.53
C LEU A 72 6.12 13.29 -6.56
N THR A 73 4.83 12.97 -6.46
CA THR A 73 4.33 11.89 -5.59
C THR A 73 4.91 10.55 -6.01
N PHE A 74 4.90 10.25 -7.31
CA PHE A 74 5.51 9.04 -7.85
C PHE A 74 7.02 9.00 -7.59
N PHE A 75 7.73 10.09 -7.78
CA PHE A 75 9.17 10.15 -7.50
C PHE A 75 9.47 9.87 -6.02
N SER A 76 8.75 10.51 -5.09
CA SER A 76 8.92 10.28 -3.65
C SER A 76 8.63 8.84 -3.24
N ILE A 77 7.54 8.26 -3.75
CA ILE A 77 7.19 6.85 -3.49
C ILE A 77 8.25 5.92 -4.09
N LEU A 78 8.74 6.19 -5.30
CA LEU A 78 9.78 5.39 -5.95
C LEU A 78 11.10 5.44 -5.19
N VAL A 79 11.57 6.61 -4.75
CA VAL A 79 12.79 6.72 -3.94
C VAL A 79 12.64 5.87 -2.68
N PHE A 80 11.54 6.05 -1.96
CA PHE A 80 11.29 5.31 -0.73
C PHE A 80 11.20 3.79 -0.96
N SER A 81 10.42 3.38 -1.97
CA SER A 81 10.26 1.98 -2.35
C SER A 81 11.61 1.36 -2.72
N ASN A 82 12.44 2.05 -3.49
CA ASN A 82 13.76 1.55 -3.87
C ASN A 82 14.71 1.43 -2.67
N ILE A 83 14.63 2.29 -1.66
CA ILE A 83 15.40 2.14 -0.40
C ILE A 83 15.01 0.83 0.30
N VAL A 84 13.70 0.56 0.46
CA VAL A 84 13.21 -0.65 1.12
C VAL A 84 13.53 -1.92 0.32
N THR A 85 13.26 -1.90 -0.99
CA THR A 85 13.51 -3.05 -1.88
C THR A 85 14.99 -3.36 -1.97
N SER A 86 15.85 -2.33 -2.11
CA SER A 86 17.31 -2.53 -2.21
C SER A 86 17.91 -3.18 -0.97
N LEU A 87 17.38 -2.91 0.23
CA LEU A 87 17.83 -3.60 1.44
C LEU A 87 17.56 -5.11 1.33
N SER A 88 16.39 -5.48 0.81
CA SER A 88 16.01 -6.89 0.64
C SER A 88 16.84 -7.57 -0.45
N THR A 89 17.05 -6.91 -1.58
CA THR A 89 17.73 -7.50 -2.75
C THR A 89 19.25 -7.55 -2.62
N TYR A 90 19.88 -6.56 -1.96
CA TYR A 90 21.34 -6.46 -1.83
C TYR A 90 21.91 -7.00 -0.51
N TYR A 91 21.09 -7.14 0.54
CA TYR A 91 21.60 -7.50 1.88
C TYR A 91 20.87 -8.66 2.57
N ILE A 92 19.71 -9.11 2.08
CA ILE A 92 18.91 -10.15 2.77
C ILE A 92 18.61 -11.36 1.87
N SER A 93 18.61 -11.19 0.54
CA SER A 93 18.28 -12.26 -0.40
C SER A 93 19.19 -13.50 -0.22
N GLY A 94 18.57 -14.68 -0.07
CA GLY A 94 19.30 -15.94 0.08
C GLY A 94 20.10 -16.36 -1.16
N GLU A 95 19.83 -15.79 -2.33
CA GLU A 95 20.64 -16.00 -3.54
C GLU A 95 22.05 -15.42 -3.41
N LEU A 96 22.23 -14.42 -2.54
CA LEU A 96 23.50 -13.70 -2.41
C LEU A 96 24.62 -14.62 -1.90
N ASP A 97 24.30 -15.62 -1.06
CA ASP A 97 25.29 -16.59 -0.57
C ASP A 97 25.90 -17.38 -1.73
N ILE A 98 25.07 -17.78 -2.69
CA ILE A 98 25.51 -18.47 -3.91
C ILE A 98 26.27 -17.50 -4.82
N LEU A 99 25.73 -16.30 -5.04
CA LEU A 99 26.32 -15.31 -5.96
C LEU A 99 27.70 -14.82 -5.50
N HIS A 100 27.90 -14.64 -4.20
CA HIS A 100 29.20 -14.24 -3.63
C HIS A 100 30.20 -15.40 -3.52
N SER A 101 29.73 -16.65 -3.51
CA SER A 101 30.59 -17.83 -3.59
C SER A 101 31.06 -18.15 -5.01
N ALA A 102 30.34 -17.64 -6.03
CA ALA A 102 30.68 -17.80 -7.43
C ALA A 102 31.73 -16.76 -7.88
N PRO A 103 32.54 -17.05 -8.92
CA PRO A 103 33.55 -16.12 -9.45
C PRO A 103 32.90 -15.02 -10.31
N VAL A 104 31.94 -14.28 -9.74
CA VAL A 104 31.20 -13.20 -10.38
C VAL A 104 31.72 -11.87 -9.85
N PRO A 105 32.14 -10.92 -10.72
CA PRO A 105 32.60 -9.62 -10.25
C PRO A 105 31.46 -8.81 -9.64
N VAL A 106 31.77 -8.01 -8.62
CA VAL A 106 30.79 -7.23 -7.84
C VAL A 106 29.97 -6.29 -8.73
N GLU A 107 30.56 -5.76 -9.80
CA GLU A 107 29.89 -4.91 -10.77
C GLU A 107 28.73 -5.63 -11.48
N ASN A 108 28.92 -6.92 -11.80
CA ASN A 108 27.87 -7.73 -12.41
C ASN A 108 26.73 -8.05 -11.42
N ILE A 109 27.06 -8.26 -10.15
CA ILE A 109 26.07 -8.44 -9.07
C ILE A 109 25.28 -7.15 -8.89
N TYR A 110 25.97 -6.01 -8.83
CA TYR A 110 25.34 -4.69 -8.72
C TYR A 110 24.36 -4.43 -9.87
N ARG A 111 24.79 -4.64 -11.12
CA ARG A 111 23.92 -4.42 -12.28
C ARG A 111 22.73 -5.38 -12.27
N ALA A 112 22.93 -6.67 -11.98
CA ALA A 112 21.82 -7.62 -11.93
C ALA A 112 20.78 -7.25 -10.86
N LYS A 113 21.23 -6.96 -9.64
CA LYS A 113 20.37 -6.55 -8.53
C LYS A 113 19.78 -5.15 -8.71
N PHE A 114 20.43 -4.27 -9.48
CA PHE A 114 19.89 -2.96 -9.84
C PHE A 114 18.63 -3.13 -10.70
N PHE A 115 18.72 -3.93 -11.77
CA PHE A 115 17.58 -4.20 -12.64
C PHE A 115 16.44 -4.91 -11.89
N GLU A 116 16.76 -5.87 -11.01
CA GLU A 116 15.77 -6.52 -10.16
C GLU A 116 15.06 -5.50 -9.26
N THR A 117 15.83 -4.67 -8.55
CA THR A 117 15.28 -3.65 -7.63
C THR A 117 14.45 -2.60 -8.36
N ALA A 118 14.92 -2.15 -9.52
CA ALA A 118 14.24 -1.15 -10.34
C ALA A 118 12.91 -1.68 -10.87
N ILE A 119 12.86 -2.93 -11.36
CA ILE A 119 11.62 -3.56 -11.83
C ILE A 119 10.66 -3.79 -10.66
N ASP A 120 11.14 -4.42 -9.58
CA ASP A 120 10.32 -4.79 -8.41
C ASP A 120 9.73 -3.57 -7.69
N SER A 121 10.39 -2.41 -7.75
CA SER A 121 9.88 -1.17 -7.16
C SER A 121 9.02 -0.34 -8.13
N SER A 122 9.25 -0.43 -9.44
CA SER A 122 8.64 0.48 -10.43
C SER A 122 7.40 -0.07 -11.13
N TRP A 123 7.18 -1.39 -11.12
CA TRP A 123 6.08 -2.01 -11.88
C TRP A 123 4.71 -1.44 -11.50
N MET A 124 4.47 -1.17 -10.19
CA MET A 124 3.22 -0.58 -9.74
C MET A 124 3.02 0.81 -10.31
N VAL A 125 4.03 1.68 -10.20
CA VAL A 125 3.93 3.06 -10.68
C VAL A 125 3.69 3.12 -12.19
N LEU A 126 4.31 2.21 -12.96
CA LEU A 126 4.03 2.11 -14.39
C LEU A 126 2.58 1.70 -14.67
N ILE A 127 2.08 0.63 -14.04
CA ILE A 127 0.71 0.14 -14.26
C ILE A 127 -0.33 1.19 -13.84
N TYR A 128 -0.14 1.83 -12.68
CA TYR A 128 -1.07 2.84 -12.14
C TYR A 128 -0.95 4.20 -12.84
N GLY A 129 0.26 4.60 -13.26
CA GLY A 129 0.52 5.90 -13.86
C GLY A 129 0.18 6.00 -15.34
N LEU A 130 0.36 4.93 -16.12
CA LEU A 130 0.12 4.93 -17.56
C LEU A 130 -1.31 5.36 -17.97
N PRO A 131 -2.41 4.85 -17.36
CA PRO A 131 -3.77 5.33 -17.67
C PRO A 131 -3.91 6.84 -17.51
N VAL A 132 -3.28 7.39 -16.48
CA VAL A 132 -3.34 8.81 -16.14
C VAL A 132 -2.60 9.62 -17.21
N PHE A 133 -1.38 9.22 -17.59
CA PHE A 133 -0.62 9.90 -18.64
C PHE A 133 -1.30 9.79 -20.02
N ILE A 134 -1.93 8.66 -20.35
CA ILE A 134 -2.72 8.51 -21.57
C ILE A 134 -3.97 9.42 -21.54
N ALA A 135 -4.61 9.59 -20.39
CA ALA A 135 -5.69 10.55 -20.22
C ALA A 135 -5.25 11.99 -20.53
N TYR A 136 -4.04 12.40 -20.10
CA TYR A 136 -3.46 13.69 -20.51
C TYR A 136 -3.30 13.81 -22.02
N GLY A 137 -2.70 12.81 -22.68
CA GLY A 137 -2.54 12.82 -24.13
C GLY A 137 -3.86 12.94 -24.89
N THR A 138 -4.89 12.22 -24.46
CA THR A 138 -6.23 12.22 -25.09
C THR A 138 -7.00 13.52 -24.84
N VAL A 139 -7.03 14.04 -23.61
CA VAL A 139 -7.75 15.28 -23.28
C VAL A 139 -7.11 16.51 -23.93
N PHE A 140 -5.77 16.56 -23.99
CA PHE A 140 -5.04 17.65 -24.63
C PHE A 140 -5.01 17.55 -26.17
N ARG A 141 -5.55 16.47 -26.75
CA ARG A 141 -5.42 16.15 -28.18
C ARG A 141 -3.96 16.20 -28.65
N ALA A 142 -3.07 15.63 -27.84
CA ALA A 142 -1.64 15.68 -28.07
C ALA A 142 -1.21 14.86 -29.30
N SER A 143 -0.17 15.32 -29.99
CA SER A 143 0.40 14.61 -31.15
C SER A 143 1.14 13.33 -30.73
N TRP A 144 1.49 12.47 -31.70
CA TRP A 144 2.26 11.24 -31.47
C TRP A 144 3.60 11.49 -30.71
N HIS A 145 4.21 12.66 -30.91
CA HIS A 145 5.43 13.07 -30.20
C HIS A 145 5.29 13.06 -28.67
N TYR A 146 4.08 13.29 -28.15
CA TYR A 146 3.81 13.19 -26.71
C TYR A 146 3.98 11.76 -26.20
N TYR A 147 3.44 10.76 -26.91
CA TYR A 147 3.54 9.36 -26.46
C TYR A 147 4.98 8.83 -26.55
N ALA A 148 5.73 9.25 -27.58
CA ALA A 148 7.16 8.96 -27.67
C ALA A 148 7.96 9.64 -26.55
N GLY A 149 7.71 10.93 -26.29
CA GLY A 149 8.33 11.67 -25.19
C GLY A 149 7.95 11.14 -23.80
N LEU A 150 6.74 10.62 -23.64
CA LEU A 150 6.29 9.92 -22.43
C LEU A 150 7.15 8.67 -22.19
N LEU A 151 7.32 7.82 -23.19
CA LEU A 151 8.15 6.63 -23.05
C LEU A 151 9.61 6.99 -22.75
N LEU A 152 10.15 7.99 -23.46
CA LEU A 152 11.53 8.46 -23.27
C LEU A 152 11.78 9.16 -21.93
N SER A 153 10.76 9.77 -21.32
CA SER A 153 10.87 10.41 -20.00
C SER A 153 10.66 9.43 -18.86
N LEU A 154 9.78 8.43 -19.01
CA LEU A 154 9.51 7.43 -17.98
C LEU A 154 10.75 6.58 -17.66
N VAL A 155 11.54 6.17 -18.66
CA VAL A 155 12.73 5.34 -18.42
C VAL A 155 13.73 6.00 -17.45
N PRO A 156 14.27 7.21 -17.72
CA PRO A 156 15.16 7.88 -16.78
C PRO A 156 14.46 8.25 -15.48
N PHE A 157 13.17 8.58 -15.52
CA PHE A 157 12.37 8.86 -14.32
C PHE A 157 12.29 7.68 -13.35
N LEU A 158 12.39 6.43 -13.83
CA LEU A 158 12.49 5.24 -12.97
C LEU A 158 13.92 4.93 -12.51
N ILE A 159 14.91 5.18 -13.37
CA ILE A 159 16.33 4.89 -13.09
C ILE A 159 16.85 5.79 -11.97
N ILE A 160 16.58 7.09 -12.03
CA ILE A 160 17.09 8.08 -11.06
C ILE A 160 16.70 7.73 -9.60
N PRO A 161 15.42 7.51 -9.25
CA PRO A 161 15.05 7.15 -7.88
C PRO A 161 15.58 5.77 -7.47
N ALA A 162 15.77 4.83 -8.40
CA ALA A 162 16.39 3.53 -8.10
C ALA A 162 17.86 3.68 -7.70
N VAL A 163 18.63 4.48 -8.44
CA VAL A 163 20.03 4.79 -8.10
C VAL A 163 20.11 5.48 -6.73
N ILE A 164 19.30 6.52 -6.51
CA ILE A 164 19.28 7.25 -5.24
C ILE A 164 18.95 6.29 -4.10
N GLY A 165 17.91 5.47 -4.25
CA GLY A 165 17.49 4.54 -3.22
C GLY A 165 18.55 3.51 -2.87
N ILE A 166 19.22 2.93 -3.88
CA ILE A 166 20.29 1.94 -3.68
C ILE A 166 21.51 2.58 -2.99
N ILE A 167 21.95 3.76 -3.44
CA ILE A 167 23.08 4.47 -2.81
C ILE A 167 22.76 4.79 -1.36
N VAL A 168 21.57 5.32 -1.07
CA VAL A 168 21.12 5.61 0.29
C VAL A 168 21.17 4.35 1.13
N THR A 169 20.61 3.23 0.65
CA THR A 169 20.66 1.95 1.38
C THR A 169 22.09 1.49 1.66
N MET A 170 22.97 1.54 0.67
CA MET A 170 24.37 1.13 0.86
C MET A 170 25.08 2.01 1.89
N LEU A 171 24.83 3.32 1.89
CA LEU A 171 25.35 4.23 2.90
C LEU A 171 24.78 3.92 4.30
N LEU A 172 23.48 3.66 4.38
CA LEU A 172 22.79 3.33 5.63
C LEU A 172 23.31 2.04 6.27
N VAL A 173 23.48 0.98 5.48
CA VAL A 173 24.01 -0.30 5.99
C VAL A 173 25.47 -0.18 6.43
N ASN A 174 26.25 0.70 5.81
CA ASN A 174 27.63 0.95 6.21
C ASN A 174 27.75 1.85 7.44
N ALA A 175 26.89 2.86 7.58
CA ALA A 175 26.85 3.77 8.73
C ALA A 175 26.25 3.11 9.97
N PHE A 176 25.18 2.34 9.79
CA PHE A 176 24.51 1.57 10.82
C PHE A 176 24.69 0.10 10.50
N PRO A 177 25.60 -0.62 11.19
CA PRO A 177 25.75 -2.06 10.99
C PRO A 177 24.36 -2.70 11.04
N ALA A 178 23.98 -3.46 10.01
CA ALA A 178 22.64 -4.05 9.82
C ALA A 178 22.13 -4.96 10.96
N ARG A 179 22.93 -5.05 12.02
CA ARG A 179 22.79 -5.77 13.27
C ARG A 179 21.68 -5.23 14.18
N ARG A 180 21.23 -3.99 13.98
CA ARG A 180 20.05 -3.45 14.65
C ARG A 180 18.99 -3.25 13.60
N ALA A 181 18.35 -4.34 13.24
CA ALA A 181 17.24 -4.26 12.32
C ALA A 181 16.13 -3.33 12.86
N LYS A 182 16.02 -3.16 14.20
CA LYS A 182 15.28 -2.07 14.87
C LYS A 182 15.77 -0.65 14.50
N ASP A 183 17.07 -0.41 14.36
CA ASP A 183 17.62 0.91 14.02
C ASP A 183 17.48 1.20 12.53
N ILE A 184 17.68 0.19 11.66
CA ILE A 184 17.33 0.31 10.24
C ILE A 184 15.84 0.62 10.09
N LEU A 185 15.00 0.00 10.90
CA LEU A 185 13.55 0.25 10.93
C LEU A 185 13.17 1.63 11.41
N VAL A 186 13.73 2.08 12.52
CA VAL A 186 13.53 3.45 13.03
C VAL A 186 14.00 4.45 12.00
N LEU A 187 15.13 4.18 11.34
CA LEU A 187 15.67 5.05 10.32
C LEU A 187 14.84 5.04 9.03
N LEU A 188 14.34 3.89 8.58
CA LEU A 188 13.39 3.79 7.47
C LEU A 188 12.08 4.51 7.81
N GLY A 189 11.58 4.36 9.04
CA GLY A 189 10.39 5.08 9.53
C GLY A 189 10.61 6.60 9.57
N LEU A 190 11.76 7.04 10.09
CA LEU A 190 12.17 8.44 10.08
C LEU A 190 12.30 8.97 8.66
N LEU A 191 12.94 8.22 7.77
CA LEU A 191 13.11 8.59 6.36
C LEU A 191 11.75 8.65 5.65
N SER A 192 10.84 7.72 5.93
CA SER A 192 9.44 7.77 5.46
C SER A 192 8.77 9.05 5.93
N PHE A 193 8.89 9.38 7.22
CA PHE A 193 8.31 10.57 7.80
C PHE A 193 8.88 11.84 7.17
N VAL A 194 10.20 11.91 6.95
CA VAL A 194 10.87 13.03 6.27
C VAL A 194 10.39 13.14 4.83
N VAL A 195 10.33 12.04 4.08
CA VAL A 195 9.84 12.04 2.69
C VAL A 195 8.40 12.52 2.62
N LEU A 196 7.53 12.01 3.50
CA LEU A 196 6.13 12.45 3.58
C LEU A 196 6.02 13.92 3.99
N TYR A 197 6.77 14.36 4.99
CA TYR A 197 6.79 15.76 5.41
C TYR A 197 7.24 16.69 4.28
N VAL A 198 8.32 16.34 3.59
CA VAL A 198 8.79 17.09 2.42
C VAL A 198 7.73 17.08 1.33
N LEU A 199 7.11 15.94 1.05
CA LEU A 199 6.03 15.81 0.07
C LEU A 199 4.86 16.74 0.42
N PHE A 200 4.34 16.71 1.66
CA PHE A 200 3.25 17.60 2.09
C PHE A 200 3.64 19.08 1.99
N ARG A 201 4.84 19.43 2.46
CA ARG A 201 5.34 20.81 2.44
C ARG A 201 5.56 21.33 1.01
N MET A 202 5.95 20.45 0.09
CA MET A 202 6.16 20.76 -1.32
C MET A 202 4.83 20.86 -2.08
N LEU A 203 3.88 19.97 -1.80
CA LEU A 203 2.56 19.97 -2.44
C LEU A 203 1.69 21.15 -2.00
N LYS A 204 1.88 21.68 -0.77
CA LYS A 204 1.07 22.74 -0.15
C LYS A 204 -0.43 22.60 -0.49
N PRO A 205 -1.06 21.44 -0.21
CA PRO A 205 -2.44 21.20 -0.58
C PRO A 205 -3.39 22.23 0.03
N GLU A 206 -3.05 22.83 1.17
CA GLU A 206 -3.82 23.93 1.78
C GLU A 206 -4.02 25.14 0.86
N LYS A 207 -3.04 25.48 0.00
CA LYS A 207 -3.12 26.64 -0.89
C LYS A 207 -4.02 26.41 -2.11
N LEU A 208 -4.36 25.16 -2.41
CA LEU A 208 -5.26 24.80 -3.52
C LEU A 208 -6.74 24.88 -3.12
N VAL A 209 -7.02 24.86 -1.80
CA VAL A 209 -8.39 24.80 -1.27
C VAL A 209 -8.87 26.17 -0.78
N ASP A 210 -7.96 27.10 -0.44
CA ASP A 210 -8.29 28.45 0.04
C ASP A 210 -8.05 29.56 -1.01
N PRO A 211 -9.08 29.98 -1.77
CA PRO A 211 -8.99 31.12 -2.69
C PRO A 211 -8.80 32.47 -1.98
N ASP A 212 -9.12 32.56 -0.68
CA ASP A 212 -9.00 33.79 0.13
C ASP A 212 -7.55 34.10 0.56
N THR A 213 -6.62 33.15 0.40
CA THR A 213 -5.20 33.35 0.75
C THR A 213 -4.45 34.28 -0.20
N PHE A 214 -5.02 34.54 -1.38
CA PHE A 214 -4.37 35.32 -2.42
C PHE A 214 -5.11 36.66 -2.63
N PRO A 215 -4.57 37.79 -2.15
CA PRO A 215 -5.21 39.09 -2.31
C PRO A 215 -5.32 39.57 -3.77
N THR A 216 -4.77 38.84 -4.76
CA THR A 216 -4.90 39.16 -6.19
C THR A 216 -4.81 37.90 -7.07
N LEU A 217 -5.60 37.84 -8.15
CA LEU A 217 -5.59 36.76 -9.15
C LEU A 217 -4.17 36.49 -9.72
N VAL A 218 -3.36 37.53 -9.83
CA VAL A 218 -1.96 37.45 -10.28
C VAL A 218 -1.07 36.69 -9.28
N GLN A 219 -1.27 36.87 -7.97
CA GLN A 219 -0.52 36.14 -6.94
C GLN A 219 -0.93 34.67 -6.86
N TYR A 220 -2.22 34.37 -7.11
CA TYR A 220 -2.69 32.99 -7.27
C TYR A 220 -2.07 32.34 -8.51
N LEU A 221 -2.08 33.04 -9.64
CA LEU A 221 -1.48 32.55 -10.89
C LEU A 221 0.03 32.34 -10.78
N THR A 222 0.78 33.22 -10.11
CA THR A 222 2.23 33.03 -9.90
C THR A 222 2.53 31.90 -8.92
N ALA A 223 1.75 31.74 -7.84
CA ALA A 223 1.88 30.61 -6.92
C ALA A 223 1.57 29.26 -7.59
N MET A 224 0.62 29.26 -8.53
CA MET A 224 0.25 28.07 -9.30
C MET A 224 1.26 27.76 -10.43
N ARG A 225 1.94 28.78 -10.97
CA ARG A 225 3.03 28.62 -11.96
C ARG A 225 4.38 28.24 -11.36
N ALA A 226 4.64 28.55 -10.11
CA ALA A 226 5.94 28.32 -9.49
C ALA A 226 6.29 26.82 -9.47
N PRO A 227 7.39 26.36 -10.11
CA PRO A 227 7.82 24.96 -10.05
C PRO A 227 7.93 24.51 -8.60
N VAL A 228 7.50 23.29 -8.28
CA VAL A 228 7.56 22.77 -6.90
C VAL A 228 9.00 22.76 -6.38
N SER A 229 9.95 22.44 -7.26
CA SER A 229 11.38 22.74 -7.12
C SER A 229 12.04 22.60 -8.50
N PRO A 230 12.87 23.56 -8.96
CA PRO A 230 13.56 23.47 -10.26
C PRO A 230 14.59 22.33 -10.37
N LEU A 231 15.02 21.77 -9.24
CA LEU A 231 16.13 20.80 -9.18
C LEU A 231 15.68 19.34 -9.12
N LEU A 232 14.38 19.06 -9.15
CA LEU A 232 13.88 17.70 -8.99
C LEU A 232 13.66 17.00 -10.34
N PRO A 233 14.04 15.72 -10.50
CA PRO A 233 13.73 14.95 -11.71
C PRO A 233 12.23 14.91 -12.05
N SER A 234 11.36 15.00 -11.03
CA SER A 234 9.91 15.08 -11.22
C SER A 234 9.48 16.38 -11.91
N SER A 235 10.13 17.52 -11.65
CA SER A 235 9.84 18.76 -12.37
C SER A 235 10.35 18.69 -13.80
N TRP A 236 11.56 18.17 -14.03
CA TRP A 236 12.10 18.02 -15.39
C TRP A 236 11.23 17.12 -16.25
N THR A 237 10.64 16.08 -15.66
CA THR A 237 9.67 15.22 -16.36
C THR A 237 8.39 15.98 -16.71
N ALA A 238 7.87 16.81 -15.79
CA ALA A 238 6.71 17.65 -16.06
C ALA A 238 7.01 18.71 -17.14
N ASP A 239 8.20 19.31 -17.10
CA ASP A 239 8.68 20.32 -18.04
C ASP A 239 9.05 19.72 -19.41
N ALA A 240 9.35 18.42 -19.48
CA ALA A 240 9.45 17.69 -20.74
C ALA A 240 8.07 17.38 -21.33
N LEU A 241 7.12 16.93 -20.52
CA LEU A 241 5.80 16.50 -20.99
C LEU A 241 4.83 17.66 -21.28
N GLY A 242 4.91 18.74 -20.50
CA GLY A 242 4.02 19.89 -20.61
C GLY A 242 4.06 20.57 -21.99
N PRO A 243 5.24 20.89 -22.55
CA PRO A 243 5.36 21.44 -23.89
C PRO A 243 4.89 20.47 -24.98
N LEU A 244 5.14 19.16 -24.83
CA LEU A 244 4.67 18.13 -25.76
C LEU A 244 3.14 18.04 -25.82
N LEU A 245 2.46 18.24 -24.68
CA LEU A 245 0.98 18.33 -24.63
C LEU A 245 0.44 19.54 -25.41
N LYS A 246 1.23 20.61 -25.55
CA LYS A 246 0.87 21.84 -26.29
C LYS A 246 1.42 21.89 -27.71
N GLY A 247 2.04 20.81 -28.19
CA GLY A 247 2.64 20.74 -29.53
C GLY A 247 3.99 21.45 -29.67
N ARG A 248 4.64 21.86 -28.57
CA ARG A 248 5.95 22.54 -28.56
C ARG A 248 7.06 21.54 -28.24
N ALA A 249 7.48 20.77 -29.24
CA ALA A 249 8.44 19.68 -29.04
C ALA A 249 9.88 20.16 -28.72
N ASN A 250 10.31 21.31 -29.25
CA ASN A 250 11.68 21.80 -29.05
C ASN A 250 11.99 22.10 -27.58
N ASP A 251 11.03 22.64 -26.83
CA ASP A 251 11.20 22.99 -25.42
C ASP A 251 11.39 21.74 -24.53
N ALA A 252 10.94 20.56 -24.99
CA ALA A 252 11.03 19.31 -24.24
C ALA A 252 12.40 18.63 -24.32
N VAL A 253 13.16 18.87 -25.39
CA VAL A 253 14.43 18.16 -25.68
C VAL A 253 15.46 18.44 -24.58
N PHE A 254 15.57 19.68 -24.11
CA PHE A 254 16.51 20.05 -23.05
C PHE A 254 16.27 19.25 -21.76
N PHE A 255 15.00 19.17 -21.31
CA PHE A 255 14.66 18.44 -20.09
C PHE A 255 14.80 16.92 -20.26
N LEU A 256 14.52 16.37 -21.45
CA LEU A 256 14.79 14.97 -21.76
C LEU A 256 16.29 14.64 -21.68
N LEU A 257 17.15 15.48 -22.26
CA LEU A 257 18.60 15.31 -22.20
C LEU A 257 19.09 15.39 -20.75
N MET A 258 18.53 16.31 -19.95
CA MET A 258 18.88 16.45 -18.54
C MET A 258 18.48 15.23 -17.70
N LEU A 259 17.32 14.62 -17.99
CA LEU A 259 16.88 13.37 -17.37
C LEU A 259 17.81 12.20 -17.72
N TRP A 260 18.12 12.02 -19.00
CA TRP A 260 18.97 10.93 -19.46
C TRP A 260 20.41 11.07 -18.99
N SER A 261 20.99 12.27 -19.04
CA SER A 261 22.35 12.51 -18.55
C SER A 261 22.45 12.24 -17.05
N THR A 262 21.47 12.67 -16.26
CA THR A 262 21.41 12.40 -14.81
C THR A 262 21.23 10.92 -14.52
N ALA A 263 20.36 10.22 -15.26
CA ALA A 263 20.13 8.79 -15.09
C ALA A 263 21.39 7.97 -15.39
N LEU A 264 22.07 8.25 -16.51
CA LEU A 264 23.30 7.56 -16.91
C LEU A 264 24.46 7.87 -15.96
N ALA A 265 24.63 9.14 -15.57
CA ALA A 265 25.63 9.53 -14.58
C ALA A 265 25.37 8.84 -13.23
N GLY A 266 24.10 8.73 -12.83
CA GLY A 266 23.68 8.02 -11.62
C GLY A 266 24.04 6.53 -11.66
N LEU A 267 23.81 5.83 -12.78
CA LEU A 267 24.17 4.42 -12.93
C LEU A 267 25.68 4.19 -12.73
N VAL A 268 26.51 5.03 -13.35
CA VAL A 268 27.98 4.96 -13.25
C VAL A 268 28.43 5.29 -11.82
N ALA A 269 27.90 6.36 -11.23
CA ALA A 269 28.22 6.74 -9.86
C ALA A 269 27.82 5.67 -8.85
N GLY A 270 26.65 5.05 -9.02
CA GLY A 270 26.17 3.96 -8.18
C GLY A 270 27.07 2.72 -8.27
N GLU A 271 27.55 2.38 -9.46
CA GLU A 271 28.51 1.29 -9.66
C GLU A 271 29.86 1.57 -8.97
N TRP A 272 30.38 2.79 -9.12
CA TRP A 272 31.63 3.21 -8.44
C TRP A 272 31.52 3.20 -6.92
N ILE A 273 30.40 3.68 -6.39
CA ILE A 273 30.12 3.65 -4.95
C ILE A 273 30.00 2.20 -4.48
N SER A 274 29.20 1.39 -5.17
CA SER A 274 29.00 -0.03 -4.86
C SER A 274 30.33 -0.77 -4.78
N LYS A 275 31.22 -0.58 -5.76
CA LYS A 275 32.55 -1.21 -5.75
C LYS A 275 33.34 -0.92 -4.48
N LYS A 276 33.20 0.27 -3.90
CA LYS A 276 33.93 0.67 -2.68
C LYS A 276 33.27 0.19 -1.40
N ILE A 277 31.95 0.28 -1.28
CA ILE A 277 31.25 0.14 0.02
C ILE A 277 30.39 -1.13 0.14
N TYR A 278 30.03 -1.77 -0.97
CA TYR A 278 29.07 -2.88 -0.95
C TYR A 278 29.59 -4.10 -0.19
N VAL A 279 30.81 -4.56 -0.50
CA VAL A 279 31.40 -5.77 0.10
C VAL A 279 31.57 -5.61 1.62
N GLN A 280 32.01 -4.43 2.06
CA GLN A 280 32.14 -4.12 3.50
C GLN A 280 30.76 -4.12 4.18
N GLY A 281 29.75 -3.52 3.55
CA GLY A 281 28.38 -3.53 4.04
C GLY A 281 27.81 -4.95 4.14
N TRP A 282 28.08 -5.79 3.13
CA TRP A 282 27.66 -7.19 3.09
C TRP A 282 28.31 -8.01 4.21
N SER A 283 29.65 -7.95 4.36
CA SER A 283 30.35 -8.63 5.46
C SER A 283 29.81 -8.21 6.84
N ARG A 284 29.63 -6.90 7.05
CA ARG A 284 29.08 -6.36 8.30
C ARG A 284 27.67 -6.84 8.60
N SER A 285 26.87 -7.10 7.55
CA SER A 285 25.51 -7.64 7.66
C SER A 285 25.50 -9.12 8.04
N GLN A 286 26.53 -9.89 7.66
CA GLN A 286 26.65 -11.32 7.93
C GLN A 286 27.31 -11.66 9.28
N GLU A 287 28.13 -10.76 9.82
CA GLU A 287 28.78 -10.91 11.13
C GLU A 287 27.75 -10.80 12.29
N GLY A 288 27.00 -11.87 12.51
CA GLY A 288 25.92 -11.96 13.48
C GLY A 288 26.40 -12.01 14.94
N ARG A 289 26.22 -10.90 15.68
CA ARG A 289 26.08 -10.98 17.14
C ARG A 289 24.60 -11.29 17.46
N LYS A 290 24.33 -12.48 17.99
CA LYS A 290 23.01 -12.89 18.52
C LYS A 290 22.45 -11.77 19.40
N ALA A 291 21.31 -11.18 19.02
CA ALA A 291 20.71 -10.05 19.74
C ALA A 291 20.17 -10.45 21.13
N PRO A 292 20.30 -9.58 22.15
CA PRO A 292 19.97 -9.85 23.57
C PRO A 292 18.49 -9.68 23.94
N ILE A 293 17.58 -9.46 22.98
CA ILE A 293 16.14 -9.24 23.28
C ILE A 293 15.52 -10.45 23.99
N SER A 294 16.09 -11.65 23.80
CA SER A 294 15.65 -12.87 24.48
C SER A 294 15.91 -12.91 25.99
N ARG A 295 16.51 -11.89 26.61
CA ARG A 295 16.80 -11.86 28.07
C ARG A 295 16.15 -10.69 28.82
N SER A 296 15.31 -9.88 28.18
CA SER A 296 14.59 -8.80 28.88
C SER A 296 13.39 -9.33 29.66
N LYS A 297 13.47 -9.30 30.99
CA LYS A 297 12.38 -9.72 31.91
C LYS A 297 11.06 -8.97 31.64
N LEU A 298 11.12 -7.73 31.16
CA LEU A 298 9.94 -6.93 30.83
C LEU A 298 9.23 -7.46 29.56
N ALA A 299 10.00 -7.83 28.54
CA ALA A 299 9.45 -8.40 27.31
C ALA A 299 8.79 -9.76 27.57
N GLU A 300 9.42 -10.61 28.40
CA GLU A 300 8.82 -11.89 28.80
C GLU A 300 7.51 -11.72 29.57
N ARG A 301 7.44 -10.76 30.49
CA ARG A 301 6.18 -10.44 31.21
C ARG A 301 5.09 -9.96 30.25
N PHE A 302 5.41 -9.08 29.30
CA PHE A 302 4.45 -8.62 28.29
C PHE A 302 3.89 -9.80 27.46
N PHE A 303 4.76 -10.66 26.93
CA PHE A 303 4.33 -11.84 26.16
C PHE A 303 3.54 -12.84 27.02
N ALA A 304 3.88 -13.00 28.30
CA ALA A 304 3.15 -13.87 29.21
C ALA A 304 1.74 -13.37 29.50
N ILE A 305 1.57 -12.05 29.74
CA ILE A 305 0.28 -11.40 29.98
C ILE A 305 -0.59 -11.45 28.73
N ALA A 306 -0.05 -11.02 27.58
CA ALA A 306 -0.80 -10.97 26.33
C ALA A 306 -1.26 -12.37 25.84
N SER A 307 -0.51 -13.42 26.17
CA SER A 307 -0.85 -14.80 25.82
C SER A 307 -1.69 -15.53 26.88
N SER A 308 -1.85 -14.96 28.09
CA SER A 308 -2.58 -15.58 29.20
C SER A 308 -4.06 -15.90 28.95
N PRO A 309 -4.81 -15.17 28.09
CA PRO A 309 -6.22 -15.50 27.84
C PRO A 309 -6.45 -16.79 27.04
N PHE A 310 -5.40 -17.37 26.45
CA PHE A 310 -5.52 -18.52 25.55
C PHE A 310 -5.25 -19.85 26.28
N PRO A 311 -6.04 -20.91 25.99
CA PRO A 311 -5.80 -22.24 26.53
C PRO A 311 -4.48 -22.84 26.00
N GLY A 312 -3.84 -23.71 26.79
CA GLY A 312 -2.40 -24.03 26.71
C GLY A 312 -1.83 -24.30 25.31
N LYS A 313 -2.48 -25.16 24.51
CA LYS A 313 -2.08 -25.49 23.14
C LYS A 313 -2.09 -24.28 22.20
N MET A 314 -3.16 -23.48 22.23
CA MET A 314 -3.30 -22.25 21.44
C MET A 314 -2.32 -21.18 21.93
N ARG A 315 -2.10 -21.08 23.24
CA ARG A 315 -1.17 -20.13 23.85
C ARG A 315 0.25 -20.27 23.29
N ALA A 316 0.71 -21.50 23.08
CA ALA A 316 2.04 -21.75 22.50
C ALA A 316 2.17 -21.18 21.09
N VAL A 317 1.13 -21.33 20.25
CA VAL A 317 1.09 -20.78 18.89
C VAL A 317 1.07 -19.26 18.92
N VAL A 318 0.20 -18.65 19.72
CA VAL A 318 0.10 -17.18 19.85
C VAL A 318 1.42 -16.59 20.35
N LEU A 319 2.01 -17.18 21.38
CA LEU A 319 3.28 -16.70 21.96
C LEU A 319 4.44 -16.83 20.95
N LYS A 320 4.47 -17.90 20.16
CA LYS A 320 5.43 -18.06 19.06
C LYS A 320 5.26 -16.94 18.04
N ASP A 321 4.04 -16.71 17.56
CA ASP A 321 3.75 -15.71 16.53
C ASP A 321 4.05 -14.29 17.00
N MET A 322 3.69 -13.94 18.24
CA MET A 322 4.05 -12.66 18.83
C MET A 322 5.57 -12.49 18.87
N LYS A 323 6.31 -13.50 19.34
CA LYS A 323 7.78 -13.42 19.37
C LYS A 323 8.37 -13.29 17.97
N LEU A 324 7.83 -13.99 16.97
CA LEU A 324 8.26 -13.87 15.57
C LEU A 324 7.96 -12.47 15.02
N PHE A 325 6.77 -11.92 15.23
CA PHE A 325 6.39 -10.57 14.81
C PHE A 325 7.31 -9.48 15.37
N PHE A 326 7.63 -9.55 16.67
CA PHE A 326 8.54 -8.60 17.31
C PHE A 326 10.01 -8.80 16.92
N ARG A 327 10.38 -9.98 16.39
CA ARG A 327 11.73 -10.29 15.92
C ARG A 327 11.93 -10.03 14.42
N ASP A 328 10.87 -10.13 13.63
CA ASP A 328 10.92 -9.96 12.17
C ASP A 328 10.89 -8.47 11.80
N THR A 329 12.00 -8.01 11.26
CA THR A 329 12.16 -6.60 10.93
C THR A 329 11.58 -6.21 9.59
N SER A 330 11.22 -7.16 8.73
CA SER A 330 10.46 -6.84 7.52
C SER A 330 9.05 -6.33 7.88
N GLN A 331 8.44 -6.87 8.94
CA GLN A 331 7.07 -6.55 9.34
C GLN A 331 6.94 -5.15 9.95
N TRP A 332 7.92 -4.74 10.76
CA TRP A 332 7.94 -3.40 11.35
C TRP A 332 8.08 -2.29 10.31
N SER A 333 8.79 -2.50 9.20
CA SER A 333 9.01 -1.46 8.19
C SER A 333 7.69 -1.14 7.51
N GLN A 334 6.93 -2.19 7.22
CA GLN A 334 5.58 -2.10 6.68
C GLN A 334 4.61 -1.49 7.69
N LEU A 335 4.71 -1.86 8.97
CA LEU A 335 3.85 -1.30 10.01
C LEU A 335 4.09 0.20 10.21
N PHE A 336 5.35 0.65 10.27
CA PHE A 336 5.66 2.09 10.38
C PHE A 336 5.15 2.87 9.17
N LEU A 337 5.33 2.33 7.97
CA LEU A 337 4.79 2.94 6.75
C LEU A 337 3.26 3.06 6.80
N LEU A 338 2.57 2.01 7.23
CA LEU A 338 1.11 2.00 7.37
C LEU A 338 0.64 2.98 8.44
N MET A 339 1.32 3.03 9.58
CA MET A 339 1.03 3.99 10.66
C MET A 339 1.21 5.43 10.18
N ALA A 340 2.25 5.74 9.42
CA ALA A 340 2.44 7.06 8.84
C ALA A 340 1.30 7.42 7.86
N LEU A 341 0.90 6.48 7.01
CA LEU A 341 -0.24 6.67 6.10
C LEU A 341 -1.56 6.89 6.85
N MET A 342 -1.77 6.17 7.96
CA MET A 342 -2.93 6.34 8.82
C MET A 342 -2.99 7.72 9.48
N ILE A 343 -1.85 8.24 9.95
CA ILE A 343 -1.77 9.60 10.51
C ILE A 343 -2.14 10.63 9.45
N VAL A 344 -1.62 10.49 8.23
CA VAL A 344 -1.99 11.33 7.08
C VAL A 344 -3.49 11.27 6.80
N TYR A 345 -4.05 10.06 6.77
CA TYR A 345 -5.47 9.84 6.58
C TYR A 345 -6.30 10.53 7.68
N LEU A 346 -5.93 10.41 8.95
CA LEU A 346 -6.62 11.11 10.05
C LEU A 346 -6.48 12.63 9.94
N TYR A 347 -5.30 13.12 9.54
CA TYR A 347 -5.05 14.55 9.34
C TYR A 347 -5.91 15.12 8.21
N SER A 348 -6.22 14.33 7.18
CA SER A 348 -7.06 14.78 6.07
C SER A 348 -8.45 15.26 6.51
N PHE A 349 -9.03 14.65 7.55
CA PHE A 349 -10.33 15.08 8.10
C PHE A 349 -10.28 16.44 8.80
N LYS A 350 -9.13 16.80 9.39
CA LYS A 350 -8.93 18.10 10.04
C LYS A 350 -8.86 19.23 9.02
N LEU A 351 -8.42 18.94 7.80
CA LEU A 351 -8.27 19.91 6.71
C LEU A 351 -9.55 20.14 5.90
N LEU A 352 -10.62 19.36 6.15
CA LEU A 352 -11.87 19.51 5.40
C LEU A 352 -12.57 20.82 5.82
N PRO A 353 -12.84 21.75 4.87
CA PRO A 353 -13.54 23.01 5.16
C PRO A 353 -15.06 22.76 5.30
N LEU A 354 -15.46 22.07 6.37
CA LEU A 354 -16.86 21.68 6.61
C LEU A 354 -17.77 22.88 6.87
N GLU A 355 -17.21 23.99 7.36
CA GLU A 355 -17.94 25.21 7.70
C GLU A 355 -18.29 26.08 6.48
N ARG A 356 -17.65 25.86 5.32
CA ARG A 356 -17.85 26.66 4.10
C ARG A 356 -18.77 26.01 3.07
N ALA A 357 -19.28 24.81 3.35
CA ALA A 357 -20.15 24.10 2.42
C ALA A 357 -21.57 24.71 2.41
N ALA A 358 -22.19 24.83 1.23
CA ALA A 358 -23.54 25.37 1.05
C ALA A 358 -24.67 24.48 1.64
N MET A 359 -24.33 23.37 2.29
CA MET A 359 -25.25 22.40 2.90
C MET A 359 -25.19 22.51 4.42
N PRO A 360 -26.25 22.11 5.16
CA PRO A 360 -26.20 22.07 6.61
C PRO A 360 -25.00 21.25 7.08
N THR A 361 -24.11 21.88 7.84
CA THR A 361 -22.86 21.29 8.35
C THR A 361 -23.11 19.93 9.02
N PHE A 362 -24.24 19.81 9.72
CA PHE A 362 -24.75 18.58 10.33
C PHE A 362 -24.94 17.41 9.35
N PHE A 363 -25.59 17.63 8.21
CA PHE A 363 -25.85 16.54 7.24
C PHE A 363 -24.56 16.09 6.57
N LEU A 364 -23.71 17.06 6.21
CA LEU A 364 -22.44 16.81 5.54
C LEU A 364 -21.46 16.03 6.44
N GLN A 365 -21.36 16.39 7.73
CA GLN A 365 -20.53 15.69 8.72
C GLN A 365 -20.91 14.21 8.87
N ASN A 366 -22.21 13.94 9.05
CA ASN A 366 -22.69 12.56 9.22
C ASN A 366 -22.59 11.74 7.92
N LEU A 367 -22.81 12.37 6.75
CA LEU A 367 -22.62 11.71 5.46
C LEU A 367 -21.14 11.35 5.23
N ILE A 368 -20.22 12.27 5.52
CA ILE A 368 -18.78 12.01 5.40
C ILE A 368 -18.36 10.90 6.36
N SER A 369 -18.87 10.90 7.60
CA SER A 369 -18.64 9.82 8.57
C SER A 369 -19.20 8.47 8.10
N PHE A 370 -20.35 8.47 7.43
CA PHE A 370 -20.92 7.24 6.86
C PHE A 370 -20.06 6.68 5.72
N LEU A 371 -19.63 7.56 4.81
CA LEU A 371 -18.69 7.17 3.76
C LEU A 371 -17.35 6.72 4.33
N ASN A 372 -16.97 7.25 5.50
CA ASN A 372 -15.74 6.88 6.18
C ASN A 372 -15.72 5.42 6.65
N LEU A 373 -16.88 4.77 6.84
CA LEU A 373 -16.94 3.33 7.11
C LEU A 373 -16.22 2.51 6.03
N GLY A 374 -16.44 2.85 4.76
CA GLY A 374 -15.76 2.20 3.64
C GLY A 374 -14.27 2.46 3.64
N MET A 375 -13.85 3.67 3.98
CA MET A 375 -12.44 4.03 4.06
C MET A 375 -11.72 3.29 5.20
N VAL A 376 -12.32 3.25 6.40
CA VAL A 376 -11.76 2.48 7.53
C VAL A 376 -11.73 0.99 7.20
N GLY A 377 -12.81 0.41 6.68
CA GLY A 377 -12.85 -0.98 6.24
C GLY A 377 -11.76 -1.28 5.19
N PHE A 378 -11.55 -0.38 4.23
CA PHE A 378 -10.49 -0.50 3.23
C PHE A 378 -9.09 -0.46 3.87
N VAL A 379 -8.81 0.48 4.77
CA VAL A 379 -7.53 0.54 5.49
C VAL A 379 -7.29 -0.74 6.32
N VAL A 380 -8.29 -1.19 7.07
CA VAL A 380 -8.23 -2.41 7.89
C VAL A 380 -7.98 -3.64 7.03
N SER A 381 -8.68 -3.77 5.89
CA SER A 381 -8.45 -4.88 4.94
C SER A 381 -7.06 -4.84 4.31
N ALA A 382 -6.52 -3.66 4.00
CA ALA A 382 -5.16 -3.47 3.47
C ALA A 382 -4.07 -3.80 4.49
N VAL A 383 -4.33 -3.57 5.79
CA VAL A 383 -3.44 -4.01 6.87
C VAL A 383 -3.54 -5.54 7.02
N ALA A 384 -4.76 -6.08 7.03
CA ALA A 384 -5.01 -7.50 7.18
C ALA A 384 -4.44 -8.35 6.03
N VAL A 385 -4.43 -7.88 4.77
CA VAL A 385 -3.78 -8.61 3.68
C VAL A 385 -2.27 -8.74 3.87
N ARG A 386 -1.63 -7.83 4.61
CA ARG A 386 -0.17 -7.82 4.82
C ARG A 386 0.26 -8.66 6.01
N PHE A 387 -0.53 -8.67 7.09
CA PHE A 387 -0.14 -9.34 8.34
C PHE A 387 -0.95 -10.60 8.65
N VAL A 388 -2.23 -10.61 8.28
CA VAL A 388 -3.15 -11.71 8.64
C VAL A 388 -3.23 -12.76 7.54
N PHE A 389 -3.37 -12.34 6.29
CA PHE A 389 -3.42 -13.26 5.16
C PHE A 389 -2.16 -14.16 5.07
N PRO A 390 -0.94 -13.65 5.28
CA PRO A 390 0.25 -14.49 5.28
C PRO A 390 0.42 -15.35 6.53
N ALA A 391 -0.37 -15.16 7.60
CA ALA A 391 -0.09 -15.73 8.93
C ALA A 391 0.04 -17.26 8.94
N VAL A 392 -0.67 -17.96 8.06
CA VAL A 392 -0.54 -19.42 7.86
C VAL A 392 0.66 -19.76 6.98
N SER A 393 0.91 -18.97 5.94
CA SER A 393 2.05 -19.16 5.02
C SER A 393 3.40 -18.91 5.69
N LEU A 394 3.44 -18.06 6.72
CA LEU A 394 4.63 -17.76 7.53
C LEU A 394 5.13 -18.95 8.36
N GLU A 395 4.34 -20.03 8.52
CA GLU A 395 4.85 -21.29 9.09
C GLU A 395 5.93 -21.92 8.20
N GLY A 396 5.94 -21.58 6.91
CA GLY A 396 6.97 -21.99 5.96
C GLY A 396 7.13 -23.50 5.86
N GLU A 397 8.37 -23.94 5.69
CA GLU A 397 8.71 -25.36 5.57
C GLU A 397 8.52 -26.14 6.89
N ALA A 398 8.37 -25.47 8.04
CA ALA A 398 8.11 -26.12 9.32
C ALA A 398 6.65 -26.57 9.51
N PHE A 399 5.77 -26.32 8.54
CA PHE A 399 4.35 -26.67 8.63
C PHE A 399 4.11 -28.18 8.85
N TRP A 400 4.95 -29.05 8.30
CA TRP A 400 4.82 -30.51 8.50
C TRP A 400 4.99 -30.92 9.97
N ILE A 401 5.83 -30.19 10.73
CA ILE A 401 6.03 -30.42 12.18
C ILE A 401 4.75 -30.09 12.93
N LEU A 402 4.10 -28.97 12.58
CA LEU A 402 2.85 -28.55 13.20
C LEU A 402 1.74 -29.57 12.94
N ARG A 403 1.66 -30.11 11.72
CA ARG A 403 0.67 -31.14 11.37
C ARG A 403 0.92 -32.48 12.05
N SER A 404 2.18 -32.81 12.32
CA SER A 404 2.57 -34.03 13.04
C SER A 404 2.42 -33.90 14.56
N SER A 405 2.15 -32.69 15.05
CA SER A 405 1.96 -32.42 16.48
C SER A 405 0.52 -32.75 16.93
N PRO A 406 0.28 -32.97 18.23
CA PRO A 406 -1.07 -33.24 18.78
C PRO A 406 -1.97 -31.98 18.82
N LEU A 407 -1.67 -30.97 18.00
CA LEU A 407 -2.44 -29.73 17.86
C LEU A 407 -3.44 -29.90 16.70
N PRO A 408 -4.76 -29.89 16.97
CA PRO A 408 -5.73 -29.98 15.88
C PRO A 408 -5.68 -28.70 15.02
N LEU A 409 -5.76 -28.86 13.69
CA LEU A 409 -5.68 -27.74 12.73
C LEU A 409 -6.74 -26.66 12.99
N ARG A 410 -7.91 -27.05 13.54
CA ARG A 410 -8.94 -26.12 13.99
C ARG A 410 -8.43 -25.18 15.09
N GLU A 411 -7.79 -25.71 16.13
CA GLU A 411 -7.24 -24.86 17.20
C GLU A 411 -6.11 -23.97 16.69
N PHE A 412 -5.30 -24.47 15.75
CA PHE A 412 -4.27 -23.69 15.09
C PHE A 412 -4.85 -22.48 14.34
N LEU A 413 -5.87 -22.68 13.49
CA LEU A 413 -6.50 -21.58 12.75
C LEU A 413 -7.19 -20.57 13.67
N TRP A 414 -7.86 -21.04 14.72
CA TRP A 414 -8.48 -20.14 15.69
C TRP A 414 -7.43 -19.37 16.51
N ALA A 415 -6.29 -19.97 16.83
CA ALA A 415 -5.19 -19.26 17.48
C ALA A 415 -4.67 -18.12 16.59
N LYS A 416 -4.50 -18.39 15.28
CA LYS A 416 -4.14 -17.37 14.29
C LYS A 416 -5.19 -16.26 14.20
N PHE A 417 -6.47 -16.63 14.11
CA PHE A 417 -7.59 -15.69 14.08
C PHE A 417 -7.57 -14.74 15.28
N TRP A 418 -7.54 -15.27 16.51
CA TRP A 418 -7.59 -14.43 17.71
C TRP A 418 -6.33 -13.58 17.89
N SER A 419 -5.15 -14.12 17.57
CA SER A 419 -3.88 -13.37 17.63
C SER A 419 -3.87 -12.17 16.69
N SER A 420 -4.56 -12.29 15.54
CA SER A 420 -4.64 -11.28 14.50
C SER A 420 -5.81 -10.31 14.71
N LEU A 421 -6.92 -10.78 15.26
CA LEU A 421 -8.12 -9.98 15.50
C LEU A 421 -7.84 -8.85 16.49
N LEU A 422 -7.18 -9.13 17.61
CA LEU A 422 -6.99 -8.15 18.68
C LEU A 422 -6.23 -6.89 18.20
N PRO A 423 -5.05 -6.99 17.55
CA PRO A 423 -4.36 -5.81 17.02
C PRO A 423 -5.17 -5.06 15.95
N LEU A 424 -5.85 -5.78 15.06
CA LEU A 424 -6.65 -5.17 13.99
C LEU A 424 -7.88 -4.44 14.52
N LEU A 425 -8.53 -5.00 15.53
CA LEU A 425 -9.71 -4.41 16.15
C LEU A 425 -9.36 -3.13 16.89
N VAL A 426 -8.27 -3.14 17.67
CA VAL A 426 -7.75 -1.91 18.30
C VAL A 426 -7.43 -0.85 17.24
N LEU A 427 -6.79 -1.24 16.14
CA LEU A 427 -6.47 -0.33 15.05
C LEU A 427 -7.72 0.28 14.39
N ALA A 428 -8.71 -0.56 14.08
CA ALA A 428 -9.95 -0.16 13.42
C ALA A 428 -10.79 0.79 14.28
N GLU A 429 -10.94 0.47 15.57
CA GLU A 429 -11.66 1.29 16.54
C GLU A 429 -10.99 2.65 16.75
N ILE A 430 -9.67 2.69 16.88
CA ILE A 430 -8.92 3.95 17.01
C ILE A 430 -9.15 4.83 15.77
N LEU A 431 -9.10 4.25 14.56
CA LEU A 431 -9.33 5.00 13.32
C LEU A 431 -10.73 5.60 13.26
N ILE A 432 -11.77 4.81 13.51
CA ILE A 432 -13.16 5.28 13.39
C ILE A 432 -13.52 6.27 14.51
N VAL A 433 -13.10 6.02 15.75
CA VAL A 433 -13.39 6.92 16.88
C VAL A 433 -12.67 8.25 16.70
N ILE A 434 -11.37 8.26 16.38
CA ILE A 434 -10.63 9.52 16.19
C ILE A 434 -11.18 10.29 14.99
N SER A 435 -11.44 9.64 13.85
CA SER A 435 -11.99 10.33 12.68
C SER A 435 -13.38 10.93 12.97
N ASN A 436 -14.25 10.21 13.68
CA ASN A 436 -15.56 10.72 14.10
C ASN A 436 -15.45 11.89 15.09
N LEU A 437 -14.50 11.84 16.03
CA LEU A 437 -14.23 12.95 16.95
C LEU A 437 -13.73 14.20 16.21
N LEU A 438 -12.84 14.02 15.23
CA LEU A 438 -12.36 15.12 14.38
C LEU A 438 -13.47 15.73 13.53
N LEU A 439 -14.42 14.90 13.07
CA LEU A 439 -15.59 15.32 12.30
C LEU A 439 -16.73 15.91 13.14
N LYS A 440 -16.67 15.81 14.49
CA LYS A 440 -17.72 16.25 15.43
C LYS A 440 -19.11 15.70 15.10
N VAL A 441 -19.19 14.39 14.80
CA VAL A 441 -20.42 13.71 14.38
C VAL A 441 -21.43 13.54 15.52
N THR A 442 -22.66 13.17 15.17
CA THR A 442 -23.70 12.86 16.18
C THR A 442 -23.38 11.61 17.00
N PRO A 443 -23.87 11.52 18.25
CA PRO A 443 -23.71 10.32 19.07
C PRO A 443 -24.25 9.05 18.39
N PHE A 444 -25.38 9.16 17.70
CA PHE A 444 -25.96 8.05 16.93
C PHE A 444 -24.96 7.53 15.88
N MET A 445 -24.39 8.43 15.08
CA MET A 445 -23.42 8.05 14.05
C MET A 445 -22.14 7.48 14.64
N MET A 446 -21.68 7.99 15.79
CA MET A 446 -20.52 7.46 16.52
C MET A 446 -20.73 5.99 16.91
N TYR A 447 -21.85 5.67 17.56
CA TYR A 447 -22.11 4.29 18.00
C TYR A 447 -22.39 3.33 16.85
N LEU A 448 -23.16 3.78 15.84
CA LEU A 448 -23.44 2.98 14.66
C LEU A 448 -22.13 2.64 13.94
N SER A 449 -21.29 3.64 13.68
CA SER A 449 -20.06 3.39 12.93
C SER A 449 -19.02 2.59 13.71
N ALA A 450 -18.86 2.82 15.01
CA ALA A 450 -18.00 2.00 15.85
C ALA A 450 -18.51 0.54 15.90
N GLY A 451 -19.81 0.32 16.11
CA GLY A 451 -20.40 -1.01 16.11
C GLY A 451 -20.26 -1.75 14.78
N THR A 452 -20.46 -1.06 13.67
CA THR A 452 -20.29 -1.64 12.33
C THR A 452 -18.83 -2.00 12.05
N VAL A 453 -17.88 -1.10 12.36
CA VAL A 453 -16.44 -1.36 12.16
C VAL A 453 -15.96 -2.51 13.04
N PHE A 454 -16.43 -2.56 14.29
CA PHE A 454 -16.17 -3.67 15.21
C PHE A 454 -16.53 -5.01 14.55
N LEU A 455 -17.78 -5.14 14.08
CA LEU A 455 -18.28 -6.36 13.42
C LEU A 455 -17.54 -6.67 12.11
N MET A 456 -17.35 -5.66 11.26
CA MET A 456 -16.62 -5.80 10.00
C MET A 456 -15.21 -6.37 10.23
N THR A 457 -14.55 -5.97 11.31
CA THR A 457 -13.18 -6.42 11.61
C THR A 457 -13.10 -7.92 11.86
N PHE A 458 -14.14 -8.53 12.45
CA PHE A 458 -14.24 -9.99 12.56
C PHE A 458 -14.31 -10.66 11.19
N GLY A 459 -15.17 -10.14 10.30
CA GLY A 459 -15.30 -10.63 8.93
C GLY A 459 -14.01 -10.50 8.11
N ILE A 460 -13.37 -9.33 8.17
CA ILE A 460 -12.10 -9.05 7.47
C ILE A 460 -10.98 -9.99 7.98
N THR A 461 -10.86 -10.17 9.30
CA THR A 461 -9.84 -11.04 9.89
C THR A 461 -10.07 -12.51 9.51
N SER A 462 -11.33 -12.97 9.53
CA SER A 462 -11.71 -14.30 9.11
C SER A 462 -11.39 -14.55 7.63
N LEU A 463 -11.75 -13.63 6.75
CA LEU A 463 -11.39 -13.69 5.33
C LEU A 463 -9.87 -13.76 5.16
N GLY A 464 -9.11 -13.02 5.97
CA GLY A 464 -7.64 -13.02 5.93
C GLY A 464 -7.06 -14.39 6.28
N VAL A 465 -7.36 -14.88 7.48
CA VAL A 465 -6.84 -16.19 7.95
C VAL A 465 -7.38 -17.35 7.11
N GLY A 466 -8.67 -17.33 6.81
CA GLY A 466 -9.35 -18.37 6.05
C GLY A 466 -8.82 -18.49 4.62
N LEU A 467 -8.77 -17.39 3.86
CA LEU A 467 -8.24 -17.42 2.49
C LEU A 467 -6.72 -17.63 2.48
N GLY A 468 -6.00 -17.17 3.49
CA GLY A 468 -4.58 -17.48 3.69
C GLY A 468 -4.33 -18.97 3.89
N ALA A 469 -5.26 -19.68 4.54
CA ALA A 469 -5.26 -21.14 4.69
C ALA A 469 -5.73 -21.90 3.44
N VAL A 470 -6.57 -21.30 2.59
CA VAL A 470 -6.99 -21.89 1.30
C VAL A 470 -5.88 -21.80 0.25
N PHE A 471 -5.12 -20.70 0.23
CA PHE A 471 -4.02 -20.45 -0.72
C PHE A 471 -2.63 -20.28 -0.06
N PRO A 472 -2.18 -21.25 0.76
CA PRO A 472 -0.92 -21.14 1.50
C PRO A 472 0.30 -21.25 0.58
N ARG A 473 1.25 -20.34 0.77
CA ARG A 473 2.56 -20.33 0.10
C ARG A 473 3.68 -20.49 1.11
N PHE A 474 4.05 -21.74 1.40
CA PHE A 474 5.07 -22.07 2.40
C PHE A 474 6.50 -21.76 1.91
N ARG A 475 6.79 -21.93 0.62
CA ARG A 475 8.08 -21.51 0.03
C ARG A 475 8.01 -20.06 -0.43
N HIS A 476 8.69 -19.18 0.30
CA HIS A 476 8.75 -17.75 0.01
C HIS A 476 10.11 -17.19 0.47
N GLU A 477 10.70 -16.31 -0.33
CA GLU A 477 11.95 -15.63 0.02
C GLU A 477 11.69 -14.39 0.90
N ASN A 478 10.53 -13.74 0.74
CA ASN A 478 10.15 -12.58 1.51
C ASN A 478 8.65 -12.62 1.87
N ALA A 479 8.34 -12.44 3.15
CA ALA A 479 6.97 -12.38 3.66
C ALA A 479 6.12 -11.32 2.94
N ALA A 480 6.73 -10.21 2.52
CA ALA A 480 6.09 -9.12 1.79
C ALA A 480 5.53 -9.53 0.41
N GLN A 481 6.01 -10.64 -0.17
CA GLN A 481 5.59 -11.13 -1.49
C GLN A 481 4.44 -12.14 -1.42
N ILE A 482 4.07 -12.63 -0.24
CA ILE A 482 2.93 -13.56 -0.08
C ILE A 482 1.60 -12.89 -0.52
N PRO A 483 1.30 -11.64 -0.10
CA PRO A 483 0.06 -10.95 -0.46
C PRO A 483 -0.09 -10.62 -1.94
N THR A 484 1.01 -10.52 -2.70
CA THR A 484 0.96 -10.18 -4.14
C THR A 484 0.53 -11.36 -5.02
N GLY A 485 0.36 -12.54 -4.43
CA GLY A 485 -0.18 -13.71 -5.11
C GLY A 485 -1.68 -13.63 -5.39
N PHE A 486 -2.15 -14.57 -6.21
CA PHE A 486 -3.58 -14.75 -6.53
C PHE A 486 -4.48 -14.77 -5.30
N GLY A 487 -4.08 -15.48 -4.24
CA GLY A 487 -4.86 -15.56 -3.00
C GLY A 487 -5.06 -14.20 -2.32
N GLY A 488 -4.07 -13.31 -2.35
CA GLY A 488 -4.20 -11.96 -1.81
C GLY A 488 -5.12 -11.08 -2.65
N ILE A 489 -5.14 -11.24 -3.98
CA ILE A 489 -6.07 -10.54 -4.87
C ILE A 489 -7.52 -11.01 -4.62
N VAL A 490 -7.74 -12.33 -4.50
CA VAL A 490 -9.05 -12.88 -4.14
C VAL A 490 -9.51 -12.36 -2.79
N TYR A 491 -8.61 -12.30 -1.80
CA TYR A 491 -8.90 -11.70 -0.51
C TYR A 491 -9.33 -10.23 -0.64
N MET A 492 -8.59 -9.41 -1.39
CA MET A 492 -8.92 -7.98 -1.56
C MET A 492 -10.30 -7.79 -2.22
N LEU A 493 -10.60 -8.58 -3.26
CA LEU A 493 -11.90 -8.53 -3.93
C LEU A 493 -13.06 -8.91 -3.00
N LEU A 494 -12.92 -10.04 -2.29
CA LEU A 494 -13.97 -10.53 -1.40
C LEU A 494 -14.16 -9.61 -0.20
N THR A 495 -13.09 -9.04 0.34
CA THR A 495 -13.19 -8.04 1.41
C THR A 495 -13.82 -6.72 0.93
N MET A 496 -13.47 -6.22 -0.26
CA MET A 496 -14.13 -5.06 -0.85
C MET A 496 -15.62 -5.31 -1.09
N LEU A 497 -15.99 -6.47 -1.65
CA LEU A 497 -17.38 -6.84 -1.87
C LEU A 497 -18.14 -6.93 -0.55
N PHE A 498 -17.52 -7.53 0.48
CA PHE A 498 -18.09 -7.63 1.82
C PHE A 498 -18.34 -6.25 2.45
N ILE A 499 -17.33 -5.38 2.46
CA ILE A 499 -17.44 -4.01 2.98
C ILE A 499 -18.52 -3.22 2.21
N GLY A 500 -18.49 -3.26 0.88
CA GLY A 500 -19.47 -2.58 0.04
C GLY A 500 -20.90 -3.08 0.25
N SER A 501 -21.09 -4.39 0.48
CA SER A 501 -22.39 -4.98 0.76
C SER A 501 -22.96 -4.47 2.09
N ILE A 502 -22.14 -4.43 3.16
CA ILE A 502 -22.58 -3.90 4.45
C ILE A 502 -22.95 -2.42 4.33
N ILE A 503 -22.11 -1.61 3.69
CA ILE A 503 -22.39 -0.17 3.52
C ILE A 503 -23.67 0.05 2.71
N THR A 504 -23.89 -0.73 1.66
CA THR A 504 -25.11 -0.59 0.85
C THR A 504 -26.37 -0.93 1.64
N LEU A 505 -26.31 -1.96 2.49
CA LEU A 505 -27.41 -2.32 3.39
C LEU A 505 -27.67 -1.26 4.46
N GLU A 506 -26.62 -0.65 5.02
CA GLU A 506 -26.74 0.41 6.02
C GLU A 506 -27.11 1.77 5.44
N ALA A 507 -26.83 2.03 4.17
CA ALA A 507 -27.06 3.33 3.53
C ALA A 507 -28.54 3.73 3.58
N TRP A 508 -29.46 2.80 3.31
CA TRP A 508 -30.89 3.08 3.31
C TRP A 508 -31.46 3.37 4.71
N PRO A 509 -31.21 2.53 5.74
CA PRO A 509 -31.58 2.84 7.13
C PRO A 509 -31.03 4.17 7.62
N VAL A 510 -29.74 4.42 7.38
CA VAL A 510 -29.05 5.62 7.83
C VAL A 510 -29.66 6.86 7.18
N TYR A 511 -29.88 6.82 5.86
CA TYR A 511 -30.55 7.91 5.13
C TYR A 511 -31.97 8.20 5.68
N ARG A 512 -32.76 7.16 5.95
CA ARG A 512 -34.13 7.31 6.48
C ARG A 512 -34.17 7.87 7.90
N ILE A 513 -33.25 7.44 8.77
CA ILE A 513 -33.16 7.95 10.14
C ILE A 513 -32.71 9.42 10.13
N PHE A 514 -31.73 9.79 9.31
CA PHE A 514 -31.26 11.17 9.22
C PHE A 514 -32.27 12.13 8.59
N THR A 515 -32.99 11.70 7.56
CA THR A 515 -34.06 12.53 6.96
C THR A 515 -35.24 12.72 7.92
N ALA A 516 -35.58 11.71 8.72
CA ALA A 516 -36.60 11.84 9.76
C ALA A 516 -36.19 12.84 10.86
N GLN A 517 -34.94 12.80 11.31
CA GLN A 517 -34.41 13.72 12.32
C GLN A 517 -34.29 15.17 11.82
N THR A 518 -33.87 15.38 10.58
CA THR A 518 -33.69 16.73 10.01
C THR A 518 -35.01 17.39 9.59
N MET A 519 -35.99 16.61 9.13
CA MET A 519 -37.30 17.12 8.70
C MET A 519 -38.38 17.06 9.79
N GLY A 520 -38.06 16.57 11.00
CA GLY A 520 -39.01 16.45 12.11
C GLY A 520 -40.18 15.48 11.85
N ARG A 521 -40.01 14.52 10.92
CA ARG A 521 -41.05 13.56 10.54
C ARG A 521 -40.93 12.27 11.36
N THR A 522 -42.05 11.72 11.83
CA THR A 522 -42.07 10.42 12.51
C THR A 522 -41.92 9.28 11.50
N ILE A 523 -41.12 8.27 11.84
CA ILE A 523 -40.93 7.08 10.99
C ILE A 523 -42.13 6.15 11.24
N PRO A 524 -42.90 5.77 10.18
CA PRO A 524 -44.01 4.83 10.34
C PRO A 524 -43.53 3.46 10.82
N ALA A 525 -44.38 2.69 11.50
CA ALA A 525 -44.02 1.37 12.06
C ALA A 525 -43.47 0.39 11.01
N SER A 526 -43.97 0.45 9.76
CA SER A 526 -43.44 -0.32 8.63
C SER A 526 -42.00 0.07 8.28
N GLY A 527 -41.61 1.34 8.44
CA GLY A 527 -40.25 1.82 8.24
C GLY A 527 -39.27 1.26 9.26
N TRP A 528 -39.69 1.13 10.52
CA TRP A 528 -38.88 0.49 11.56
C TRP A 528 -38.65 -1.01 11.29
N ALA A 529 -39.66 -1.73 10.77
CA ALA A 529 -39.50 -3.12 10.37
C ALA A 529 -38.41 -3.30 9.30
N TRP A 530 -38.39 -2.46 8.26
CA TRP A 530 -37.35 -2.50 7.21
C TRP A 530 -35.96 -2.14 7.74
N ILE A 531 -35.87 -1.18 8.67
CA ILE A 531 -34.61 -0.83 9.34
C ILE A 531 -34.08 -2.03 10.12
N THR A 532 -34.92 -2.67 10.93
CA THR A 532 -34.52 -3.87 11.69
C THR A 532 -34.10 -5.02 10.79
N LEU A 533 -34.81 -5.25 9.68
CA LEU A 533 -34.45 -6.27 8.70
C LEU A 533 -33.07 -6.00 8.10
N SER A 534 -32.76 -4.74 7.76
CA SER A 534 -31.44 -4.40 7.21
C SER A 534 -30.31 -4.67 8.22
N PHE A 535 -30.47 -4.27 9.48
CA PHE A 535 -29.48 -4.58 10.53
C PHE A 535 -29.33 -6.08 10.78
N VAL A 536 -30.43 -6.85 10.73
CA VAL A 536 -30.37 -8.32 10.81
C VAL A 536 -29.58 -8.90 9.62
N LEU A 537 -29.80 -8.40 8.40
CA LEU A 537 -29.04 -8.83 7.22
C LEU A 537 -27.54 -8.51 7.36
N VAL A 538 -27.19 -7.33 7.90
CA VAL A 538 -25.80 -6.97 8.21
C VAL A 538 -25.17 -7.95 9.20
N LEU A 539 -25.89 -8.32 10.27
CA LEU A 539 -25.41 -9.31 11.24
C LEU A 539 -25.23 -10.69 10.61
N VAL A 540 -26.17 -11.13 9.77
CA VAL A 540 -26.08 -12.40 9.05
C VAL A 540 -24.87 -12.40 8.11
N LEU A 541 -24.66 -11.34 7.34
CA LEU A 541 -23.49 -11.23 6.45
C LEU A 541 -22.17 -11.25 7.22
N ASN A 542 -22.08 -10.55 8.36
CA ASN A 542 -20.89 -10.60 9.21
C ASN A 542 -20.63 -12.01 9.75
N LEU A 543 -21.69 -12.72 10.17
CA LEU A 543 -21.58 -14.08 10.68
C LEU A 543 -21.18 -15.08 9.58
N LEU A 544 -21.69 -14.92 8.36
CA LEU A 544 -21.27 -15.69 7.20
C LEU A 544 -19.80 -15.43 6.85
N ALA A 545 -19.38 -14.16 6.84
CA ALA A 545 -17.99 -13.78 6.60
C ALA A 545 -17.03 -14.28 7.69
N LEU A 546 -17.52 -14.45 8.93
CA LEU A 546 -16.75 -15.04 10.02
C LEU A 546 -16.62 -16.56 9.88
N LEU A 547 -17.68 -17.29 9.52
CA LEU A 547 -17.69 -18.75 9.59
C LEU A 547 -17.24 -19.43 8.29
N LEU A 548 -17.65 -18.92 7.12
CA LEU A 548 -17.39 -19.59 5.84
C LEU A 548 -15.89 -19.67 5.51
N PRO A 549 -15.09 -18.58 5.58
CA PRO A 549 -13.68 -18.62 5.19
C PRO A 549 -12.85 -19.53 6.10
N LEU A 550 -13.13 -19.52 7.42
CA LEU A 550 -12.44 -20.39 8.37
C LEU A 550 -12.74 -21.87 8.11
N ARG A 551 -14.01 -22.21 7.79
CA ARG A 551 -14.38 -23.59 7.44
C ARG A 551 -13.74 -24.04 6.12
N MET A 552 -13.71 -23.17 5.11
CA MET A 552 -13.06 -23.46 3.83
C MET A 552 -11.55 -23.64 4.00
N GLY A 553 -10.91 -22.77 4.78
CA GLY A 553 -9.49 -22.85 5.11
C GLY A 553 -9.13 -24.14 5.85
N LEU A 554 -9.95 -24.55 6.83
CA LEU A 554 -9.74 -25.78 7.58
C LEU A 554 -9.81 -27.02 6.67
N ARG A 555 -10.87 -27.16 5.87
CA ARG A 555 -11.03 -28.29 4.93
C ARG A 555 -9.87 -28.39 3.96
N ARG A 556 -9.43 -27.25 3.40
CA ARG A 556 -8.30 -27.22 2.46
C ARG A 556 -6.97 -27.61 3.09
N LEU A 557 -6.75 -27.27 4.37
CA LEU A 557 -5.54 -27.69 5.08
C LEU A 557 -5.59 -29.19 5.43
N GLU A 558 -6.77 -29.73 5.71
CA GLU A 558 -6.97 -31.16 5.99
C GLU A 558 -6.76 -32.03 4.72
N GLU A 559 -7.29 -31.58 3.57
CA GLU A 559 -7.22 -32.28 2.27
C GLU A 559 -5.82 -32.29 1.65
N ARG A 560 -4.94 -31.36 2.03
CA ARG A 560 -3.63 -31.23 1.38
C ARG A 560 -2.75 -32.41 1.76
N GLU A 561 -2.10 -33.07 0.81
CA GLU A 561 -1.06 -34.07 1.09
C GLU A 561 0.25 -33.36 1.52
N ILE A 562 1.04 -34.02 2.37
CA ILE A 562 2.27 -33.46 2.97
C ILE A 562 3.39 -33.36 1.93
#